data_AF-A0A517XSK8-F1
#
_entry.id   AF-A0A517XSK8-F1
#
_cell.length_a   1.000
_cell.length_b   1.000
_cell.length_c   1.000
_cell.angle_alpha   90.00
_cell.angle_beta   90.00
_cell.angle_gamma   90.00
#
_symmetry.space_group_name_H-M   'P 1'
#
loop_
_entity.id
_entity.type
_entity.pdbx_description
1 polymer ?
#
loop_
_entity_poly.entity_id
_entity_poly.type
_entity_poly.pdbx_seq_one_letter_code
_entity_poly.pdbx_strand_id
1 'polypeptide(L)'
;MLDEYLNERVVLDMSSMFVCLGKLARFDDHFIELRNADIHDLRDTDTTRENYVAESVATGIKRNRKKVLVRRAEVVAIARITDVVDA
;
A
#
# COMPACT_ATOMS: atom_id res chain seq x y z
N MET A 1 4.90 14.43 -6.69
CA MET A 1 6.07 13.53 -6.88
C MET A 1 6.15 12.52 -5.73
N LEU A 2 6.86 11.39 -5.87
CA LEU A 2 6.92 10.34 -4.83
C LEU A 2 7.47 10.85 -3.48
N ASP A 3 8.31 11.87 -3.51
CA ASP A 3 8.87 12.55 -2.34
C ASP A 3 7.80 13.05 -1.37
N GLU A 4 6.64 13.46 -1.86
CA GLU A 4 5.52 13.97 -1.05
C GLU A 4 4.86 12.91 -0.17
N TYR A 5 5.16 11.63 -0.44
CA TYR A 5 4.64 10.49 0.32
C TYR A 5 5.69 9.95 1.29
N LEU A 6 6.92 10.46 1.30
CA LEU A 6 7.97 9.97 2.20
C LEU A 6 7.53 10.14 3.65
N ASN A 7 7.74 9.08 4.43
CA ASN A 7 7.31 8.92 5.81
C ASN A 7 5.79 8.84 6.04
N GLU A 8 4.98 8.89 4.98
CA GLU A 8 3.53 8.75 5.08
C GLU A 8 3.10 7.27 5.03
N ARG A 9 1.94 7.00 5.61
CA ARG A 9 1.23 5.74 5.40
C ARG A 9 0.54 5.81 4.05
N VAL A 10 0.84 4.86 3.18
CA VAL A 10 0.38 4.85 1.80
C VAL A 10 -0.32 3.55 1.44
N VAL A 11 -1.16 3.65 0.42
CA VAL A 11 -1.70 2.53 -0.35
C VAL A 11 -0.99 2.52 -1.69
N LEU A 12 -0.48 1.36 -2.10
CA LEU A 12 0.05 1.10 -3.42
C LEU A 12 -0.88 0.13 -4.14
N ASP A 13 -1.50 0.60 -5.22
CA ASP A 13 -2.28 -0.22 -6.12
C ASP A 13 -1.35 -0.90 -7.10
N MET A 14 -1.40 -2.24 -7.15
CA MET A 14 -0.55 -3.02 -8.03
C MET A 14 -1.26 -3.29 -9.36
N SER A 15 -0.46 -3.51 -10.42
CA SER A 15 -0.90 -4.05 -11.72
C SER A 15 -1.56 -5.43 -11.58
N SER A 16 -1.14 -6.18 -10.56
CA SER A 16 -1.62 -7.51 -10.20
C SER A 16 -2.76 -7.45 -9.17
N MET A 17 -3.30 -8.61 -8.76
CA MET A 17 -4.34 -8.71 -7.72
C MET A 17 -3.81 -8.49 -6.29
N PHE A 18 -2.70 -7.78 -6.14
CA PHE A 18 -2.17 -7.37 -4.85
C PHE A 18 -2.57 -5.93 -4.53
N VAL A 19 -2.62 -5.63 -3.24
CA VAL A 19 -2.56 -4.27 -2.70
C VAL A 19 -1.50 -4.24 -1.60
N CYS A 20 -0.68 -3.19 -1.59
CA CYS A 20 0.35 -3.02 -0.56
C CYS A 20 0.05 -1.77 0.25
N LEU A 21 0.02 -1.90 1.58
CA LEU A 21 -0.13 -0.77 2.49
C LEU A 21 1.09 -0.69 3.41
N GLY A 22 1.52 0.50 3.78
CA GLY A 22 2.63 0.64 4.74
C GLY A 22 3.15 2.07 4.82
N LYS A 23 4.19 2.28 5.64
CA LYS A 23 4.89 3.57 5.67
C LYS A 23 5.94 3.62 4.57
N LEU A 24 5.83 4.57 3.64
CA LEU A 24 6.87 4.79 2.62
C LEU A 24 8.14 5.31 3.31
N ALA A 25 9.21 4.52 3.30
CA ALA A 25 10.45 4.88 3.96
C ALA A 25 11.48 5.49 3.00
N ARG A 26 11.56 4.96 1.78
CA ARG A 26 12.43 5.43 0.69
C ARG A 26 12.00 4.81 -0.62
N PHE A 27 12.52 5.34 -1.72
CA PHE A 27 12.39 4.75 -3.04
C PHE A 27 13.66 5.02 -3.85
N ASP A 28 13.84 4.23 -4.91
CA ASP A 28 14.83 4.45 -5.94
C ASP A 28 14.19 4.24 -7.33
N ASP A 29 15.01 4.07 -8.36
CA ASP A 29 14.55 3.87 -9.74
C ASP A 29 13.75 2.58 -9.92
N HIS A 30 13.96 1.57 -9.07
CA HIS A 30 13.42 0.23 -9.22
C HIS A 30 12.43 -0.15 -8.13
N PHE A 31 12.64 0.34 -6.91
CA PHE A 31 11.94 -0.14 -5.73
C PHE A 31 11.35 0.98 -4.89
N ILE A 32 10.23 0.64 -4.25
CA ILE A 32 9.61 1.39 -3.18
C ILE A 32 9.77 0.57 -1.88
N GLU A 33 10.38 1.14 -0.85
CA GLU A 33 10.52 0.49 0.44
C GLU A 33 9.36 0.87 1.36
N LEU A 34 8.56 -0.12 1.76
CA LEU A 34 7.54 0.03 2.79
C LEU A 34 8.01 -0.56 4.12
N ARG A 35 7.71 0.14 5.22
CA ARG A 35 7.91 -0.31 6.60
C ARG A 35 6.58 -0.58 7.27
N ASN A 36 6.56 -1.59 8.15
CA ASN A 36 5.33 -2.04 8.81
C ASN A 36 4.22 -2.27 7.78
N ALA A 37 4.57 -3.04 6.75
CA ALA A 37 3.77 -3.22 5.56
C ALA A 37 2.78 -4.35 5.71
N ASP A 38 1.67 -4.21 5.00
CA ASP A 38 0.73 -5.25 4.68
C ASP A 38 0.77 -5.49 3.17
N ILE A 39 1.04 -6.72 2.77
CA ILE A 39 0.94 -7.16 1.39
C ILE A 39 -0.23 -8.14 1.34
N HIS A 40 -1.29 -7.75 0.67
CA HIS A 40 -2.52 -8.54 0.60
C HIS A 40 -2.76 -9.01 -0.82
N ASP A 41 -2.94 -10.32 -0.97
CA ASP A 41 -3.41 -10.93 -2.21
C ASP A 41 -4.94 -10.99 -2.14
N LEU A 42 -5.61 -10.29 -3.06
CA LEU A 42 -7.09 -10.26 -3.10
C LEU A 42 -7.70 -11.61 -3.46
N ARG A 43 -6.89 -12.61 -3.82
CA ARG A 43 -7.35 -14.00 -4.05
C ARG A 43 -7.44 -14.82 -2.77
N ASP A 44 -6.87 -14.34 -1.66
CA ASP A 44 -6.90 -15.05 -0.38
C ASP A 44 -8.24 -14.87 0.36
N THR A 45 -9.09 -13.94 -0.09
CA THR A 45 -10.38 -13.62 0.55
C THR A 45 -11.43 -13.23 -0.50
N ASP A 46 -12.71 -13.23 -0.13
CA ASP A 46 -13.82 -12.77 -1.00
C ASP A 46 -14.01 -11.23 -0.96
N THR A 47 -13.00 -10.46 -0.53
CA THR A 47 -13.08 -9.00 -0.44
C THR A 47 -12.69 -8.33 -1.76
N THR A 48 -13.17 -7.12 -1.98
CA THR A 48 -12.68 -6.27 -3.07
C THR A 48 -11.53 -5.40 -2.59
N ARG A 49 -10.77 -4.84 -3.54
CA ARG A 49 -9.71 -3.88 -3.22
C ARG A 49 -10.27 -2.67 -2.48
N GLU A 50 -11.41 -2.14 -2.92
CA GLU A 50 -12.02 -0.97 -2.26
C GLU A 50 -12.39 -1.28 -0.81
N ASN A 51 -13.08 -2.39 -0.57
CA ASN A 51 -13.49 -2.79 0.78
C ASN A 51 -12.28 -3.07 1.68
N TYR A 52 -11.21 -3.68 1.15
CA TYR A 52 -10.00 -3.95 1.92
C TYR A 52 -9.29 -2.66 2.35
N VAL A 53 -9.17 -1.70 1.43
CA VAL A 53 -8.54 -0.41 1.72
C VAL A 53 -9.40 0.38 2.71
N ALA A 54 -10.72 0.41 2.53
CA ALA A 54 -11.65 1.05 3.46
C ALA A 54 -11.55 0.46 4.87
N GLU A 55 -11.55 -0.87 5.00
CA GLU A 55 -11.34 -1.55 6.29
C GLU A 55 -9.99 -1.16 6.91
N SER A 56 -8.93 -1.06 6.10
CA SER A 56 -7.59 -0.67 6.56
C SER A 56 -7.50 0.80 6.99
N VAL A 57 -8.30 1.69 6.40
CA VAL A 57 -8.45 3.08 6.86
C VAL A 57 -9.12 3.10 8.23
N ALA A 58 -10.22 2.36 8.39
CA ALA A 58 -11.01 2.32 9.62
C ALA A 58 -10.29 1.64 10.80
N THR A 59 -9.63 0.51 10.53
CA THR A 59 -9.03 -0.35 11.58
C THR A 59 -7.52 -0.22 11.70
N GLY A 60 -6.88 0.43 10.72
CA GLY A 60 -5.44 0.49 10.57
C GLY A 60 -4.86 -0.65 9.73
N ILE A 61 -3.62 -0.45 9.28
CA ILE A 61 -2.90 -1.40 8.42
C ILE A 61 -2.59 -2.70 9.19
N LYS A 62 -3.02 -3.86 8.66
CA LYS A 62 -2.77 -5.21 9.19
C LYS A 62 -1.34 -5.69 8.90
N ARG A 63 -0.37 -5.06 9.58
CA ARG A 63 1.09 -5.28 9.38
C ARG A 63 1.45 -6.77 9.39
N ASN A 64 1.87 -7.30 8.25
CA ASN A 64 2.31 -8.69 8.10
C ASN A 64 3.78 -8.82 7.67
N ARG A 65 4.46 -7.71 7.33
CA ARG A 65 5.90 -7.65 7.05
C ARG A 65 6.52 -6.41 7.70
N LYS A 66 7.68 -6.57 8.36
CA LYS A 66 8.41 -5.43 8.95
C LYS A 66 8.99 -4.49 7.88
N LYS A 67 9.40 -5.05 6.74
CA LYS A 67 10.03 -4.36 5.60
C LYS A 67 9.69 -5.11 4.32
N VAL A 68 9.34 -4.38 3.26
CA VAL A 68 9.15 -4.93 1.91
C VAL A 68 9.77 -3.98 0.88
N LEU A 69 10.35 -4.54 -0.18
CA LEU A 69 10.72 -3.81 -1.39
C LEU A 69 9.69 -4.16 -2.47
N VAL A 70 8.90 -3.17 -2.87
CA VAL A 70 7.88 -3.30 -3.92
C VAL A 70 8.49 -2.82 -5.22
N ARG A 71 8.35 -3.61 -6.30
CA ARG A 71 8.86 -3.21 -7.62
C ARG A 71 8.03 -2.03 -8.14
N ARG A 72 8.68 -0.89 -8.36
CA ARG A 72 8.02 0.37 -8.78
C ARG A 72 7.28 0.22 -10.11
N ALA A 73 7.83 -0.57 -11.03
CA ALA A 73 7.21 -0.84 -12.33
C ALA A 73 5.87 -1.59 -12.25
N GLU A 74 5.56 -2.22 -11.12
CA GLU A 74 4.30 -2.93 -10.90
C GLU A 74 3.25 -2.08 -10.17
N VAL A 75 3.59 -0.85 -9.79
CA VAL A 75 2.68 0.07 -9.08
C VAL A 75 1.92 0.90 -10.10
N VAL A 76 0.59 0.83 -10.06
CA VAL A 76 -0.32 1.61 -10.89
C VAL A 76 -0.57 2.98 -10.26
N ALA A 77 -0.78 3.02 -8.95
CA ALA A 77 -1.07 4.27 -8.23
C ALA A 77 -0.56 4.24 -6.78
N ILE A 78 -0.40 5.44 -6.20
CA ILE A 78 -0.06 5.66 -4.80
C ILE A 78 -0.96 6.75 -4.23
N ALA A 79 -1.47 6.52 -3.02
CA ALA A 79 -2.23 7.49 -2.26
C ALA A 79 -1.79 7.47 -0.78
N ARG A 80 -1.93 8.59 -0.06
CA ARG A 80 -1.86 8.52 1.41
C ARG A 80 -3.11 7.82 1.90
N ILE A 81 -2.98 7.05 2.97
CA ILE A 81 -4.15 6.42 3.59
C ILE A 81 -5.16 7.45 4.08
N THR A 82 -4.71 8.67 4.41
CA THR A 82 -5.55 9.81 4.82
C THR A 82 -6.31 10.46 3.67
N ASP A 83 -5.88 10.21 2.43
CA ASP A 83 -6.47 10.80 1.23
C ASP A 83 -7.50 9.84 0.60
N VAL A 84 -7.73 8.66 1.21
CA VAL A 84 -8.83 7.76 0.87
C VAL A 84 -10.12 8.39 1.39
N VAL A 85 -10.96 8.85 0.46
CA VAL A 85 -12.25 9.48 0.75
C VAL A 85 -13.37 8.44 0.72
N ASP A 86 -14.43 8.70 1.47
CA ASP A 86 -15.67 7.90 1.49
C ASP A 86 -15.47 6.41 1.81
N ALA A 87 -14.52 6.10 2.71
CA ALA A 87 -14.25 4.77 3.26
C ALA A 87 -15.28 4.32 4.30
#